data_AF-A0A930WH21-F1
#
_entry.id   AF-A0A930WH21-F1
#
_cell.length_a   1.000
_cell.length_b   1.000
_cell.length_c   1.000
_cell.angle_alpha   90.00
_cell.angle_beta   90.00
_cell.angle_gamma   90.00
#
_symmetry.space_group_name_H-M   'P 1'
#
loop_
_entity.id
_entity.type
_entity.pdbx_description
1 polymer ?
#
loop_
_entity_poly.entity_id
_entity_poly.type
_entity_poly.pdbx_seq_one_letter_code
_entity_poly.pdbx_strand_id
1 'polypeptide(L)'
;MKIFQKCKEPRTLLVFVIVLAACSFGGLAILSQVSANPAFCVSCHNMQPEYDSYAQGNLLAKQHADAGVTCHDCHEPTLLQQMNEGWLFVTGNYENPMPKYGYTNEQC
;
A
#
# COMPACT_ATOMS: atom_id res chain seq x y z
N MET A 1 -22.70 -32.63 10.94
CA MET A 1 -21.62 -33.64 11.11
C MET A 1 -20.89 -34.05 9.82
N LYS A 2 -21.54 -34.17 8.64
CA LYS A 2 -20.85 -34.58 7.39
C LYS A 2 -19.83 -33.57 6.83
N ILE A 3 -20.01 -32.27 7.12
CA ILE A 3 -19.08 -31.20 6.71
C ILE A 3 -17.70 -31.38 7.36
N PHE A 4 -17.66 -31.69 8.66
CA PHE A 4 -16.42 -31.93 9.40
C PHE A 4 -15.67 -33.20 8.94
N GLN A 5 -16.37 -34.23 8.46
CA GLN A 5 -15.73 -35.41 7.89
C GLN A 5 -15.09 -35.10 6.52
N LYS A 6 -15.74 -34.26 5.70
CA LYS A 6 -15.22 -33.85 4.39
C LYS A 6 -14.01 -32.93 4.50
N CYS A 7 -13.88 -32.15 5.58
CA CYS A 7 -12.69 -31.38 5.91
C CYS A 7 -11.46 -32.24 6.28
N LYS A 8 -11.65 -33.52 6.61
CA LYS A 8 -10.54 -34.44 6.97
C LYS A 8 -9.95 -35.16 5.75
N GLU A 9 -10.61 -35.07 4.60
CA GLU A 9 -10.09 -35.63 3.35
C GLU A 9 -8.84 -34.86 2.89
N PRO A 10 -7.76 -35.56 2.52
CA PRO A 10 -6.49 -34.92 2.15
C PRO A 10 -6.65 -33.98 0.95
N ARG A 11 -7.60 -34.25 0.05
CA ARG A 11 -7.94 -33.37 -1.08
C ARG A 11 -8.57 -32.06 -0.64
N THR A 12 -9.48 -32.09 0.34
CA THR A 12 -10.13 -30.87 0.85
C THR A 12 -9.13 -30.00 1.61
N LEU A 13 -8.25 -30.62 2.41
CA LEU A 13 -7.15 -29.92 3.09
C LEU A 13 -6.19 -29.27 2.08
N LEU A 14 -5.81 -30.00 1.02
CA LEU A 14 -4.93 -29.49 -0.02
C LEU A 14 -5.54 -28.30 -0.77
N VAL A 15 -6.82 -28.38 -1.14
CA VAL A 15 -7.53 -27.24 -1.77
C VAL A 15 -7.57 -26.04 -0.82
N PHE A 16 -7.85 -26.27 0.47
CA PHE A 16 -7.90 -25.20 1.45
C PHE A 16 -6.55 -24.50 1.62
N VAL A 17 -5.45 -25.27 1.69
CA VAL A 17 -4.09 -24.72 1.74
C VAL A 17 -3.75 -23.91 0.49
N ILE A 18 -4.10 -24.41 -0.70
CA ILE A 18 -3.86 -23.68 -1.95
C ILE A 18 -4.63 -22.37 -1.98
N VAL A 19 -5.91 -22.38 -1.60
CA VAL A 19 -6.73 -21.17 -1.55
C VAL A 19 -6.17 -20.16 -0.56
N LEU A 20 -5.79 -20.60 0.65
CA LEU A 20 -5.16 -19.72 1.64
C LEU A 20 -3.84 -19.12 1.14
N ALA A 21 -3.00 -19.93 0.48
CA ALA A 21 -1.76 -19.44 -0.10
C ALA A 21 -2.04 -18.41 -1.21
N ALA A 22 -2.95 -18.72 -2.13
CA ALA A 22 -3.32 -17.82 -3.22
C ALA A 22 -3.91 -16.50 -2.70
N CYS A 23 -4.79 -16.54 -1.70
CA CYS A 23 -5.35 -15.34 -1.08
C CYS A 23 -4.27 -14.52 -0.35
N SER A 24 -3.35 -15.17 0.36
CA SER A 24 -2.28 -14.48 1.08
C SER A 24 -1.30 -13.80 0.13
N PHE A 25 -0.68 -14.58 -0.77
CA PHE A 25 0.34 -14.06 -1.68
C PHE A 25 -0.26 -13.16 -2.76
N GLY A 26 -1.42 -13.53 -3.31
CA GLY A 26 -2.13 -12.70 -4.29
C GLY A 26 -2.63 -11.40 -3.67
N GLY A 27 -3.18 -11.45 -2.45
CA GLY A 27 -3.62 -10.26 -1.73
C GLY A 27 -2.48 -9.29 -1.46
N LEU A 28 -1.32 -9.78 -1.00
CA LEU A 28 -0.15 -8.94 -0.76
C LEU A 28 0.38 -8.28 -2.05
N ALA A 29 0.46 -9.04 -3.14
CA ALA A 29 0.93 -8.53 -4.43
C ALA A 29 0.00 -7.47 -5.04
N ILE A 30 -1.31 -7.62 -4.85
CA ILE A 30 -2.29 -6.62 -5.30
C ILE A 30 -2.17 -5.37 -4.42
N LEU A 31 -2.09 -5.53 -3.10
CA LEU A 31 -1.99 -4.41 -2.18
C LEU A 31 -0.74 -3.55 -2.45
N SER A 32 0.41 -4.19 -2.72
CA SER A 32 1.64 -3.45 -3.03
C SER A 32 1.53 -2.65 -4.33
N GLN A 33 0.83 -3.16 -5.34
CA GLN A 33 0.61 -2.44 -6.60
C GLN A 33 -0.37 -1.29 -6.43
N VAL A 34 -1.42 -1.49 -5.64
CA VAL A 34 -2.41 -0.44 -5.36
C VAL A 34 -1.77 0.69 -4.56
N SER A 35 -0.97 0.37 -3.54
CA SER A 35 -0.34 1.38 -2.70
C SER A 35 0.75 2.17 -3.43
N ALA A 36 1.40 1.60 -4.46
CA ALA A 36 2.38 2.28 -5.30
C ALA A 36 1.77 3.29 -6.29
N ASN A 37 0.44 3.31 -6.46
CA ASN A 37 -0.21 4.29 -7.31
C ASN A 37 -0.23 5.68 -6.62
N PRO A 38 0.26 6.77 -7.25
CA PRO A 38 0.26 8.10 -6.64
C PRO A 38 -1.11 8.59 -6.13
N ALA A 39 -2.21 8.17 -6.78
CA ALA A 39 -3.57 8.52 -6.34
C ALA A 39 -3.98 7.82 -5.03
N PHE A 40 -3.31 6.74 -4.65
CA PHE A 40 -3.55 6.09 -3.36
C PHE A 40 -3.11 6.96 -2.19
N CYS A 41 -2.06 7.77 -2.35
CA CYS A 41 -1.50 8.56 -1.25
C CYS A 41 -2.49 9.60 -0.69
N VAL A 42 -3.46 10.04 -1.49
CA VAL A 42 -4.53 10.96 -1.03
C VAL A 42 -5.73 10.26 -0.40
N SER A 43 -5.74 8.92 -0.35
CA SER A 43 -6.88 8.16 0.18
C SER A 43 -6.92 8.08 1.71
N CYS A 44 -5.78 8.23 2.37
CA CYS A 44 -5.69 8.10 3.83
C CYS A 44 -5.74 9.47 4.53
N HIS A 45 -4.81 10.39 4.26
CA HIS A 45 -4.84 11.80 4.74
C HIS A 45 -3.55 12.58 4.39
N ASN A 46 -3.66 13.92 4.40
CA ASN A 46 -2.57 14.91 4.38
C ASN A 46 -1.52 14.75 3.26
N MET A 47 -1.95 14.34 2.07
CA MET A 47 -1.12 14.30 0.87
C MET A 47 -1.76 15.02 -0.33
N GLN A 48 -2.95 15.61 -0.15
CA GLN A 48 -3.67 16.26 -1.25
C GLN A 48 -2.84 17.39 -1.90
N PRO A 49 -2.21 18.32 -1.14
CA PRO A 49 -1.39 19.37 -1.75
C PRO A 49 -0.18 18.82 -2.52
N GLU A 50 0.48 17.79 -1.98
CA GLU A 50 1.62 17.13 -2.59
C GLU A 50 1.21 16.38 -3.87
N TYR A 51 0.08 15.67 -3.86
CA TYR A 51 -0.49 15.02 -5.03
C TYR A 51 -0.95 16.01 -6.08
N ASP A 52 -1.57 17.14 -5.69
CA ASP A 52 -1.99 18.17 -6.64
C ASP A 52 -0.77 18.80 -7.34
N SER A 53 0.32 19.04 -6.61
CA SER A 53 1.59 19.49 -7.18
C SER A 53 2.18 18.48 -8.17
N TYR A 54 2.07 17.19 -7.86
CA TYR A 54 2.48 16.09 -8.73
C TYR A 54 1.61 15.95 -9.98
N ALA A 55 0.28 15.94 -9.83
CA ALA A 55 -0.66 15.62 -10.90
C ALA A 55 -0.99 16.83 -11.80
N GLN A 56 -1.08 18.03 -11.21
CA GLN A 56 -1.63 19.24 -11.87
C GLN A 56 -0.71 20.46 -11.77
N GLY A 57 0.38 20.36 -10.99
CA GLY A 57 1.28 21.48 -10.74
C GLY A 57 2.10 21.90 -11.96
N ASN A 58 2.91 22.93 -11.77
CA ASN A 58 3.87 23.45 -12.74
C ASN A 58 5.32 23.44 -12.20
N LEU A 59 5.55 22.68 -11.13
CA LEU A 59 6.85 22.55 -10.45
C LEU A 59 7.50 21.20 -10.78
N LEU A 60 8.66 20.92 -10.18
CA LEU A 60 9.44 19.69 -10.39
C LEU A 60 8.62 18.41 -10.19
N ALA A 61 7.70 18.39 -9.21
CA ALA A 61 6.82 17.25 -8.96
C ALA A 61 5.98 16.85 -10.20
N LYS A 62 5.54 17.83 -11.00
CA LYS A 62 4.83 17.56 -12.26
C LYS A 62 5.75 16.93 -13.31
N GLN A 63 7.02 17.33 -13.35
CA GLN A 63 7.99 16.74 -14.27
C GLN A 63 8.25 15.27 -13.94
N HIS A 64 8.23 14.88 -12.66
CA HIS A 64 8.29 13.48 -12.24
C HIS A 64 7.06 12.70 -12.73
N ALA A 65 5.85 13.27 -12.59
CA ALA A 65 4.64 12.65 -13.12
C ALA A 65 4.70 12.45 -14.65
N ASP A 66 5.18 13.46 -15.39
CA ASP A 66 5.33 13.38 -16.86
C ASP A 66 6.39 12.37 -17.30
N ALA A 67 7.40 12.13 -16.45
CA ALA A 67 8.42 11.10 -16.66
C ALA A 67 7.97 9.70 -16.22
N GLY A 68 6.77 9.55 -15.67
CA GLY A 68 6.27 8.28 -15.14
C GLY A 68 6.89 7.85 -13.81
N VAL A 69 7.59 8.75 -13.12
CA VAL A 69 8.14 8.53 -11.77
C VAL A 69 7.01 8.70 -10.77
N THR A 70 6.82 7.70 -9.92
CA THR A 70 5.79 7.62 -8.88
C THR A 70 6.36 8.04 -7.51
N CYS A 71 5.47 8.23 -6.52
CA CYS A 71 5.89 8.59 -5.18
C CYS A 71 6.84 7.55 -4.57
N HIS A 72 6.54 6.25 -4.73
CA HIS A 72 7.32 5.16 -4.15
C HIS A 72 8.68 4.94 -4.82
N ASP A 73 8.93 5.47 -6.02
CA ASP A 73 10.26 5.40 -6.64
C ASP A 73 11.33 6.10 -5.80
N CYS A 74 10.92 7.08 -4.97
CA CYS A 74 11.78 7.78 -3.99
C CYS A 74 11.33 7.56 -2.54
N HIS A 75 10.02 7.53 -2.28
CA HIS A 75 9.40 7.33 -0.97
C HIS A 75 9.01 5.86 -0.74
N GLU A 76 9.93 4.93 -0.98
CA GLU A 76 9.66 3.50 -0.82
C GLU A 76 9.45 3.16 0.67
N PRO A 77 8.24 2.74 1.07
CA PRO A 77 8.01 2.34 2.45
C PRO A 77 8.44 0.89 2.66
N THR A 78 8.96 0.59 3.84
CA THR A 78 9.16 -0.83 4.21
C THR A 78 7.80 -1.51 4.42
N LEU A 79 7.74 -2.84 4.25
CA LEU A 79 6.51 -3.60 4.51
C LEU A 79 5.98 -3.37 5.94
N LEU A 80 6.88 -3.34 6.92
CA LEU A 80 6.51 -3.12 8.31
C LEU A 80 5.95 -1.70 8.53
N GLN A 81 6.50 -0.71 7.83
CA GLN A 81 6.01 0.66 7.87
C GLN A 81 4.59 0.76 7.27
N GLN A 82 4.36 0.21 6.08
CA GLN A 82 3.01 0.18 5.49
C GLN A 82 1.99 -0.50 6.40
N MET A 83 2.36 -1.63 7.02
CA MET A 83 1.49 -2.33 7.96
C MET A 83 1.16 -1.47 9.20
N ASN A 84 2.16 -0.77 9.74
CA ASN A 84 1.96 0.10 10.89
C ASN A 84 1.06 1.30 10.53
N GLU A 85 1.34 1.98 9.42
CA GLU A 85 0.52 3.11 8.95
C GLU A 85 -0.94 2.68 8.71
N GLY A 86 -1.15 1.53 8.07
CA GLY A 86 -2.50 0.97 7.88
C GLY A 86 -3.20 0.65 9.20
N TRP A 87 -2.47 0.11 10.18
CA TRP A 87 -3.02 -0.16 11.51
C TRP A 87 -3.39 1.12 12.27
N LEU A 88 -2.49 2.12 12.27
CA LEU A 88 -2.75 3.41 12.90
C LEU A 88 -3.97 4.09 12.27
N PHE A 89 -4.09 4.03 10.94
CA PHE A 89 -5.27 4.54 10.22
C PHE A 89 -6.56 3.85 10.65
N VAL A 90 -6.60 2.51 10.64
CA VAL A 90 -7.81 1.74 11.02
C VAL A 90 -8.20 1.96 12.48
N THR A 91 -7.22 2.13 13.37
CA THR A 91 -7.46 2.39 14.79
C THR A 91 -7.71 3.86 15.13
N GLY A 92 -7.48 4.78 14.19
CA GLY A 92 -7.53 6.22 14.42
C GLY A 92 -6.39 6.76 15.30
N ASN A 93 -5.36 5.96 15.58
CA ASN A 93 -4.27 6.30 16.49
C ASN A 93 -3.09 6.94 15.74
N TYR A 94 -3.32 8.07 15.07
CA TYR A 94 -2.30 8.79 14.29
C TYR A 94 -2.30 10.29 14.58
N GLU A 95 -1.19 10.96 14.27
CA GLU A 95 -1.07 12.42 14.40
C GLU A 95 -1.72 13.14 13.21
N ASN A 96 -2.46 14.22 13.48
CA ASN A 96 -3.07 15.06 12.45
C ASN A 96 -2.81 16.55 12.76
N PRO A 97 -2.01 17.28 11.94
CA PRO A 97 -1.37 16.82 10.71
C PRO A 97 -0.23 15.82 10.99
N MET A 98 -0.03 14.88 10.06
CA MET A 98 1.09 13.94 10.17
C MET A 98 2.44 14.67 10.16
N PRO A 99 3.43 14.22 10.93
CA PRO A 99 4.78 14.76 10.86
C PRO A 99 5.35 14.55 9.46
N LYS A 100 5.92 15.61 8.88
CA LYS A 100 6.61 15.51 7.60
C LYS A 100 7.95 14.82 7.81
N TYR A 101 8.15 13.69 7.14
CA TYR A 101 9.47 13.06 7.08
C TYR A 101 10.40 13.94 6.24
N GLY A 102 11.58 14.23 6.78
CA GLY A 102 12.61 14.95 6.05
C GLY A 102 13.28 14.01 5.06
N TYR A 103 13.12 14.29 3.77
CA TYR A 103 13.85 13.61 2.70
C TYR A 103 14.90 14.55 2.13
N THR A 104 16.03 13.99 1.72
CA THR A 104 17.12 14.74 1.10
C THR A 104 17.02 14.60 -0.43
N ASN A 105 17.61 15.55 -1.17
CA ASN A 105 17.57 15.51 -2.64
C ASN A 105 18.34 14.32 -3.21
N GLU A 106 19.24 13.68 -2.45
CA GLU A 106 19.92 12.45 -2.88
C GLU A 106 18.96 11.25 -3.03
N GLN A 107 17.74 11.35 -2.50
CA GLN A 107 16.69 10.33 -2.66
C GLN A 107 15.86 10.55 -3.95
N CYS A 108 16.16 11.59 -4.74
CA CYS A 108 15.47 11.99 -5.96
C CYS A 108 16.44 12.05 -7.16
#